data_AF-A0A645DVT0-F1
#
_entry.id   AF-A0A645DVT0-F1
#
_cell.length_a   1.000
_cell.length_b   1.000
_cell.length_c   1.000
_cell.angle_alpha   90.00
_cell.angle_beta   90.00
_cell.angle_gamma   90.00
#
_symmetry.space_group_name_H-M   'P 1'
#
loop_
_entity.id
_entity.type
_entity.pdbx_description
1 polymer ?
#
loop_
_entity_poly.entity_id
_entity_poly.type
_entity_poly.pdbx_seq_one_letter_code
_entity_poly.pdbx_strand_id
1 'polypeptide(L)' 'MRKIHWGPRTIDIDILLFDDIICEDDKLTIPHPRMRERAFVLIPLYDIEKNLIIDGIKLEDLINKIDTRGIKEYKKNDF' A
#
# COMPACT_ATOMS: atom_id res chain seq x y z
N MET A 1 18.70 0.81 -16.45
CA MET A 1 17.94 -0.12 -17.32
C MET A 1 17.45 -1.29 -16.47
N ARG A 2 16.13 -1.54 -16.36
CA ARG A 2 15.56 -2.67 -15.58
C ARG A 2 15.96 -3.99 -16.25
N LYS A 3 16.55 -4.94 -15.52
CA LYS A 3 16.91 -6.28 -16.06
C LYS A 3 15.71 -7.25 -16.14
N ILE A 4 14.67 -7.04 -15.32
CA ILE A 4 13.43 -7.86 -15.27
C ILE A 4 12.25 -6.95 -14.86
N HIS A 5 11.12 -7.03 -15.56
CA HIS A 5 9.89 -6.35 -15.15
C HIS A 5 9.34 -7.00 -13.87
N TRP A 6 9.11 -6.20 -12.81
CA TRP A 6 8.83 -6.67 -11.44
C TRP A 6 9.93 -7.51 -10.77
N GLY A 7 11.17 -7.41 -11.26
CA GLY A 7 12.32 -7.99 -10.56
C GLY A 7 12.58 -7.31 -9.20
N PRO A 8 13.42 -7.94 -8.37
CA PRO A 8 13.84 -7.37 -7.09
C PRO A 8 14.43 -5.96 -7.31
N ARG A 9 14.06 -5.04 -6.41
CA ARG A 9 14.57 -3.66 -6.38
C ARG A 9 15.25 -3.42 -5.04
N THR A 10 16.28 -2.59 -5.04
CA THR A 10 16.91 -2.10 -3.81
C THR A 10 15.91 -1.28 -2.99
N ILE A 11 15.08 -0.48 -3.65
CA ILE A 11 14.03 0.33 -3.04
C ILE A 11 12.89 0.58 -4.04
N ASP A 12 11.68 0.73 -3.52
CA ASP A 12 10.46 1.09 -4.26
C ASP A 12 9.69 2.12 -3.42
N ILE A 13 9.31 3.24 -4.02
CA ILE A 13 8.60 4.33 -3.32
C ILE A 13 7.36 4.65 -4.14
N ASP A 14 6.20 4.41 -3.54
CA ASP A 14 4.89 4.70 -4.13
C ASP A 14 4.22 5.82 -3.32
N ILE A 15 3.65 6.82 -4.00
CA ILE A 15 2.74 7.78 -3.36
C ILE A 15 1.36 7.12 -3.30
N LEU A 16 0.82 6.93 -2.09
CA LEU A 16 -0.46 6.25 -1.89
C LEU A 16 -1.64 7.21 -1.86
N LEU A 17 -1.52 8.26 -1.05
CA LEU A 17 -2.50 9.29 -0.79
C LEU A 17 -1.76 10.63 -0.65
N PHE A 18 -2.43 11.73 -0.96
CA PHE A 18 -1.88 13.07 -0.78
C PHE A 18 -3.02 14.04 -0.49
N ASP A 19 -3.19 14.41 0.78
CA ASP A 19 -4.34 15.17 1.28
C ASP A 19 -5.66 14.61 0.69
N ASP A 20 -6.53 15.49 0.21
CA ASP A 20 -7.77 15.14 -0.48
C ASP A 20 -7.63 15.18 -2.02
N ILE A 21 -6.40 15.09 -2.55
CA ILE A 21 -6.15 15.18 -3.99
C ILE A 21 -6.56 13.88 -4.68
N ILE A 22 -7.37 14.03 -5.73
CA ILE A 22 -7.62 13.00 -6.74
C ILE A 22 -6.88 13.42 -8.00
N CYS A 23 -5.98 12.55 -8.47
CA CYS A 23 -5.17 12.78 -9.66
C CYS A 23 -5.20 11.54 -10.56
N GLU A 24 -5.47 11.74 -11.84
CA GLU A 24 -5.43 10.71 -12.87
C GLU A 24 -4.65 11.25 -14.08
N ASP A 25 -3.33 11.27 -13.96
CA ASP A 25 -2.44 11.64 -15.06
C ASP A 25 -1.53 10.46 -15.49
N ASP A 26 -0.87 10.60 -16.64
CA ASP A 26 -0.02 9.53 -17.22
C ASP A 26 1.19 9.14 -16.35
N LYS A 27 1.57 9.97 -15.38
CA LYS A 27 2.75 9.84 -14.52
C LYS A 27 2.39 9.57 -13.04
N LEU A 28 1.19 9.92 -12.61
CA LEU A 28 0.76 9.92 -11.22
C LEU A 28 -0.74 9.66 -11.13
N THR A 29 -1.09 8.64 -10.35
CA THR A 29 -2.47 8.33 -10.00
C THR A 29 -2.61 8.32 -8.49
N ILE A 30 -3.47 9.18 -7.95
CA ILE A 30 -3.79 9.30 -6.53
C ILE A 30 -5.32 9.26 -6.37
N PRO A 31 -5.89 8.42 -5.48
CA PRO A 31 -5.22 7.38 -4.69
C PRO A 31 -4.49 6.33 -5.54
N HIS A 32 -3.42 5.73 -5.02
CA HIS A 32 -2.66 4.73 -5.78
C HIS A 32 -3.60 3.56 -6.18
N PRO A 33 -3.70 3.22 -7.48
CA PRO A 33 -4.83 2.45 -8.02
C PRO A 33 -4.93 1.03 -7.44
N ARG A 34 -3.80 0.46 -7.00
CA ARG A 34 -3.72 -0.91 -6.47
C ARG A 34 -3.43 -0.99 -4.98
N MET A 35 -3.50 0.13 -4.23
CA MET A 35 -3.16 0.09 -2.81
C MET A 35 -4.11 -0.81 -2.00
N ARG A 36 -5.40 -0.86 -2.39
CA ARG A 36 -6.45 -1.63 -1.69
C ARG A 36 -6.31 -3.14 -1.82
N GLU A 37 -5.55 -3.61 -2.80
CA GLU A 37 -5.32 -5.04 -3.05
C GLU A 37 -4.13 -5.59 -2.26
N ARG A 38 -3.34 -4.74 -1.61
CA ARG A 38 -2.02 -5.09 -1.10
C ARG A 38 -2.00 -5.06 0.43
N ALA A 39 -1.98 -6.23 1.05
CA ALA A 39 -1.93 -6.32 2.51
C ALA A 39 -0.66 -5.69 3.11
N PHE A 40 0.48 -5.80 2.44
CA PHE A 40 1.73 -5.14 2.87
C PHE A 40 1.71 -3.60 2.73
N VAL A 41 0.65 -3.03 2.14
CA VAL A 41 0.38 -1.59 2.10
C VAL A 41 -0.65 -1.22 3.17
N LEU A 42 -1.78 -1.93 3.20
CA LEU A 42 -2.89 -1.58 4.10
C LEU A 42 -2.57 -1.83 5.58
N ILE A 43 -1.86 -2.92 5.92
CA ILE A 43 -1.53 -3.25 7.31
C ILE A 43 -0.62 -2.17 7.92
N PRO A 44 0.53 -1.80 7.32
CA PRO A 44 1.33 -0.69 7.87
C PRO A 44 0.60 0.66 7.91
N LEU A 45 -0.29 0.94 6.95
CA LEU A 45 -1.12 2.16 7.00
C LEU A 45 -2.04 2.16 8.22
N TYR A 46 -2.63 1.01 8.57
CA TYR A 46 -3.52 0.89 9.72
C TYR A 46 -2.78 1.03 11.05
N ASP A 47 -1.52 0.62 11.10
CA ASP A 47 -0.66 0.85 12.27
C ASP A 47 -0.40 2.35 12.49
N ILE A 48 -0.39 3.16 11.43
CA ILE A 48 -0.15 4.61 11.46
C ILE A 48 -1.44 5.38 11.75
N GLU A 49 -2.52 5.11 11.01
CA GLU A 49 -3.82 5.79 11.16
C GLU A 49 -4.99 4.80 11.00
N LYS A 50 -5.56 4.41 12.15
CA LYS A 50 -6.63 3.39 12.21
C LYS A 50 -7.96 3.87 11.65
N ASN A 51 -8.23 5.17 11.76
CA ASN A 51 -9.51 5.75 11.35
C ASN A 51 -9.48 6.26 9.89
N LEU A 52 -8.41 5.96 9.15
CA LEU A 52 -8.29 6.38 7.76
C LEU A 52 -9.45 5.85 6.92
N ILE A 53 -10.05 6.75 6.15
CA ILE A 53 -11.10 6.45 5.18
C ILE A 53 -10.52 6.65 3.79
N ILE A 54 -10.62 5.63 2.94
CA ILE A 54 -10.15 5.67 1.56
C ILE A 54 -11.35 5.45 0.66
N ASP A 55 -11.69 6.44 -0.18
CA ASP A 55 -12.89 6.46 -1.03
C ASP A 55 -14.17 6.11 -0.27
N GLY A 56 -14.33 6.66 0.94
CA GLY A 56 -15.52 6.42 1.77
C GLY A 56 -15.55 5.06 2.47
N ILE A 57 -14.51 4.22 2.34
CA ILE A 57 -14.41 2.91 3.00
C ILE A 57 -13.38 3.00 4.13
N LYS A 58 -13.72 2.49 5.32
CA LYS A 58 -12.78 2.42 6.43
C LYS A 58 -11.64 1.47 6.09
N LEU A 59 -10.42 1.82 6.51
CA LEU A 59 -9.25 0.98 6.29
C LEU A 59 -9.40 -0.44 6.88
N GLU A 60 -10.02 -0.56 8.04
CA GLU A 60 -10.35 -1.86 8.66
C GLU A 60 -11.21 -2.73 7.74
N ASP A 61 -12.25 -2.16 7.10
CA ASP A 61 -13.12 -2.88 6.18
C ASP A 61 -12.39 -3.33 4.91
N LEU A 62 -11.37 -2.58 4.47
CA LEU A 62 -10.53 -2.97 3.34
C LEU A 62 -9.61 -4.14 3.71
N ILE A 63 -8.99 -4.09 4.89
CA ILE A 63 -8.12 -5.17 5.40
C ILE A 63 -8.91 -6.47 5.55
N ASN A 64 -10.14 -6.40 6.08
CA ASN A 64 -11.01 -7.56 6.26
C ASN A 64 -11.44 -8.23 4.93
N LYS A 65 -11.25 -7.57 3.79
CA LYS A 65 -11.61 -8.08 2.45
C LYS A 65 -10.46 -8.72 1.69
N ILE A 66 -9.23 -8.68 2.22
CA ILE A 66 -8.05 -9.18 1.51
C ILE A 66 -7.32 -10.26 2.30
N ASP A 67 -6.54 -11.07 1.59
CA ASP A 67 -5.67 -12.06 2.20
C ASP A 67 -4.46 -11.39 2.85
N THR A 68 -4.34 -11.54 4.17
CA THR A 68 -3.24 -10.97 4.97
C THR A 68 -2.17 -12.01 5.30
N ARG A 69 -2.28 -13.25 4.80
CA ARG A 69 -1.27 -14.29 5.03
C ARG A 69 0.09 -13.87 4.48
N GLY A 70 1.13 -14.12 5.27
CA GLY A 70 2.52 -13.78 4.92
C GLY A 70 2.93 -12.34 5.27
N ILE A 71 2.01 -11.50 5.75
CA ILE A 71 2.38 -10.23 6.36
C ILE A 71 2.95 -10.49 7.75
N LYS A 72 4.19 -10.08 7.96
CA LYS A 72 4.87 -10.14 9.25
C LYS A 72 5.69 -8.89 9.48
N GLU A 73 5.76 -8.47 10.73
CA GLU A 73 6.69 -7.44 11.16
C GLU A 73 8.12 -7.95 10.91
N TYR A 74 8.95 -7.12 10.31
CA TYR A 74 10.36 -7.46 10.13
C TYR A 74 11.09 -7.40 11.48
N LYS A 75 11.76 -8.49 11.83
CA LYS A 75 12.65 -8.55 13.00
C LYS A 75 14.06 -8.88 12.53
N LYS A 76 15.06 -8.16 13.04
CA LYS A 76 16.47 -8.31 12.63
C LYS A 76 17.03 -9.73 12.84
N ASN A 77 16.40 -10.55 13.68
CA ASN A 77 16.80 -11.91 14.00
C ASN A 77 16.05 -12.99 13.18
N ASP A 78 15.24 -12.60 12.18
CA ASP A 78 14.44 -13.53 11.37
C ASP A 78 15.23 -14.22 10.23
N PHE A 79 16.55 -13.99 10.14
CA PHE A 79 17.45 -14.50 9.10
C PHE A 79 18.79 -14.95 9.67
#